data_AF-A0A9D1G2X7-F1
#
_entry.id   AF-A0A9D1G2X7-F1
#
_cell.length_a   1.000
_cell.length_b   1.000
_cell.length_c   1.000
_cell.angle_alpha   90.00
_cell.angle_beta   90.00
_cell.angle_gamma   90.00
#
_symmetry.space_group_name_H-M   'P 1'
#
loop_
_entity.id
_entity.type
_entity.pdbx_description
1 polymer ?
#
loop_
_entity_poly.entity_id
_entity_poly.type
_entity_poly.pdbx_seq_one_letter_code
_entity_poly.pdbx_strand_id
1 'polypeptide(L)'
;MYAQLCENPIRTPYESLPDLERFLPGSLTEEALEQALNNVKFIRYLAYLPYDLALSEEAIANSQAAALLLAATNELSHTPSQPEGMPPALYETGYAAASSSNIASFNWFTDGVLLTGLEHFMLDEADYNLPTLGHRRWILSPQLQYTGFGLANSASGISYVVMHVMDFSGEDADYGHVAWPSAGAFPAEYMSAGMPWSVSLQPESYNLEASSPTVTLKEQNSGAVFAFALPSSEIEAQYFAISREAYGEGACIIFRPDLAAAGLAGYEQNQIWQVSIDGLVAVDGATASLEYTVEIISLEPIEPAAVEIEPQTLALKVGETAAVEGIAVPSWADDTSVRYESSDPAIAAVDANGRVTAISAGECEISAIAANGLSDICTVSVDE
;
A
#
# COMPACT_ATOMS: atom_id res chain seq x y z
N MET A 1 -7.40 7.40 -13.79
CA MET A 1 -7.97 6.94 -12.51
C MET A 1 -7.11 7.41 -11.35
N TYR A 2 -5.84 7.01 -11.21
CA TYR A 2 -4.98 7.51 -10.12
C TYR A 2 -4.81 9.04 -10.10
N ALA A 3 -4.51 9.68 -11.25
CA ALA A 3 -4.43 11.14 -11.33
C ALA A 3 -5.71 11.88 -10.87
N GLN A 4 -6.90 11.27 -11.03
CA GLN A 4 -8.15 11.87 -10.54
C GLN A 4 -8.28 11.81 -9.01
N LEU A 5 -7.61 10.86 -8.35
CA LEU A 5 -7.53 10.79 -6.88
C LEU A 5 -6.59 11.86 -6.32
N CYS A 6 -5.49 12.16 -7.02
CA CYS A 6 -4.49 13.14 -6.56
C CYS A 6 -4.87 14.61 -6.88
N GLU A 7 -5.54 14.86 -8.01
CA GLU A 7 -5.74 16.24 -8.51
C GLU A 7 -6.96 16.98 -7.90
N ASN A 8 -7.90 16.28 -7.27
CA ASN A 8 -9.13 16.87 -6.72
C ASN A 8 -9.36 16.45 -5.26
N PRO A 9 -8.73 17.12 -4.28
CA PRO A 9 -8.95 16.80 -2.88
C PRO A 9 -10.41 17.09 -2.51
N ILE A 10 -11.06 16.09 -1.91
CA ILE A 10 -12.42 16.20 -1.36
C ILE A 10 -12.42 17.37 -0.36
N ARG A 11 -13.25 18.39 -0.60
CA ARG A 11 -13.42 19.52 0.34
C ARG A 11 -14.33 19.18 1.51
N THR A 12 -15.27 18.26 1.28
CA THR A 12 -16.06 17.59 2.29
C THR A 12 -16.67 16.33 1.68
N PRO A 13 -16.67 15.19 2.39
CA PRO A 13 -17.25 13.96 1.86
C PRO A 13 -18.78 13.95 1.94
N TYR A 14 -19.41 14.91 2.63
CA TYR A 14 -20.84 14.91 2.91
C TYR A 14 -21.62 15.90 2.05
N GLU A 15 -22.69 15.41 1.41
CA GLU A 15 -23.75 16.25 0.86
C GLU A 15 -24.71 16.70 1.98
N SER A 16 -25.00 15.78 2.90
CA SER A 16 -25.74 16.07 4.12
C SER A 16 -25.15 15.31 5.30
N LEU A 17 -24.85 16.02 6.39
CA LEU A 17 -24.26 15.41 7.58
C LEU A 17 -25.23 14.41 8.25
N PRO A 18 -24.73 13.28 8.78
CA PRO A 18 -25.49 12.43 9.68
C PRO A 18 -25.93 13.19 10.94
N ASP A 19 -27.14 12.89 11.43
CA ASP A 19 -27.69 13.41 12.68
C ASP A 19 -27.93 12.24 13.64
N LEU A 20 -27.04 12.11 14.63
CA LEU A 20 -27.09 11.02 15.61
C LEU A 20 -28.27 11.15 16.58
N GLU A 21 -28.71 12.37 16.90
CA GLU A 21 -29.81 12.59 17.85
C GLU A 21 -31.16 12.21 17.24
N ARG A 22 -31.31 12.47 15.93
CA ARG A 22 -32.54 12.19 15.19
C ARG A 22 -32.48 10.90 14.37
N PHE A 23 -31.34 10.20 14.41
CA PHE A 23 -31.04 9.03 13.60
C PHE A 23 -31.29 9.25 12.10
N LEU A 24 -30.79 10.37 11.57
CA LEU A 24 -30.81 10.63 10.13
C LEU A 24 -29.46 10.24 9.54
N PRO A 25 -29.39 9.27 8.60
CA PRO A 25 -28.12 8.77 8.08
C PRO A 25 -27.24 9.83 7.40
N GLY A 26 -27.83 10.89 6.84
CA GLY A 26 -27.09 11.80 5.97
C GLY A 26 -26.80 11.17 4.60
N SER A 27 -25.85 11.72 3.87
CA SER A 27 -25.43 11.25 2.55
C SER A 27 -24.05 11.78 2.17
N LEU A 28 -23.34 11.02 1.33
CA LEU A 28 -22.06 11.41 0.76
C LEU A 28 -22.27 12.18 -0.55
N THR A 29 -21.28 13.01 -0.92
CA THR A 29 -21.29 13.68 -2.22
C THR A 29 -21.06 12.67 -3.35
N GLU A 30 -21.56 12.98 -4.55
CA GLU A 30 -21.29 12.19 -5.76
C GLU A 30 -19.78 12.09 -6.01
N GLU A 31 -19.04 13.19 -5.83
CA GLU A 31 -17.59 13.21 -5.96
C GLU A 31 -16.89 12.23 -5.01
N ALA A 32 -17.28 12.19 -3.73
CA ALA A 32 -16.68 11.26 -2.76
C ALA A 32 -16.97 9.79 -3.12
N LEU A 33 -18.19 9.50 -3.57
CA LEU A 33 -18.59 8.16 -4.01
C LEU A 33 -17.85 7.73 -5.27
N GLU A 34 -17.68 8.62 -6.25
CA GLU A 34 -16.95 8.35 -7.49
C GLU A 34 -15.46 8.15 -7.24
N GLN A 35 -14.83 8.96 -6.37
CA GLN A 35 -13.43 8.77 -5.98
C GLN A 35 -13.22 7.43 -5.27
N ALA A 36 -14.08 7.08 -4.31
CA ALA A 36 -14.05 5.79 -3.64
C ALA A 36 -14.22 4.62 -4.63
N LEU A 37 -15.20 4.71 -5.54
CA LEU A 37 -15.40 3.71 -6.59
C LEU A 37 -14.15 3.57 -7.48
N ASN A 38 -13.59 4.68 -7.93
CA ASN A 38 -12.42 4.67 -8.81
C ASN A 38 -11.17 4.10 -8.13
N ASN A 39 -11.00 4.33 -6.82
CA ASN A 39 -9.93 3.70 -6.05
C ASN A 39 -10.10 2.17 -6.01
N VAL A 40 -11.31 1.67 -5.70
CA VAL A 40 -11.59 0.22 -5.70
C VAL A 40 -11.42 -0.39 -7.09
N LYS A 41 -11.87 0.29 -8.14
CA LYS A 41 -11.64 -0.15 -9.52
C LYS A 41 -10.16 -0.25 -9.85
N PHE A 42 -9.35 0.70 -9.39
CA PHE A 42 -7.90 0.68 -9.62
C PHE A 42 -7.23 -0.49 -8.86
N ILE A 43 -7.63 -0.72 -7.61
CA ILE A 43 -7.22 -1.91 -6.83
C ILE A 43 -7.53 -3.20 -7.60
N ARG A 44 -8.77 -3.35 -8.10
CA ARG A 44 -9.18 -4.53 -8.85
C ARG A 44 -8.43 -4.67 -10.17
N TYR A 45 -8.19 -3.57 -10.88
CA TYR A 45 -7.37 -3.54 -12.09
C TYR A 45 -5.95 -4.02 -11.82
N LEU A 46 -5.31 -3.55 -10.75
CA LEU A 46 -3.97 -4.00 -10.34
C LEU A 46 -3.97 -5.51 -10.09
N ALA A 47 -5.03 -6.06 -9.50
CA ALA A 47 -5.15 -7.50 -9.24
C ALA A 47 -5.57 -8.34 -10.46
N TYR A 48 -5.64 -7.75 -11.67
CA TYR A 48 -6.15 -8.38 -12.90
C TYR A 48 -7.60 -8.88 -12.81
N LEU A 49 -8.42 -8.25 -11.96
CA LEU A 49 -9.84 -8.55 -11.83
C LEU A 49 -10.71 -7.63 -12.70
N PRO A 50 -11.96 -8.03 -13.01
CA PRO A 50 -12.95 -7.14 -13.63
C PRO A 50 -13.10 -5.84 -12.81
N TYR A 51 -12.95 -4.70 -13.47
CA TYR A 51 -13.00 -3.36 -12.86
C TYR A 51 -14.19 -2.52 -13.38
N ASP A 52 -15.17 -3.17 -14.02
CA ASP A 52 -16.47 -2.63 -14.40
C ASP A 52 -17.45 -2.53 -13.21
N LEU A 53 -16.90 -2.49 -11.99
CA LEU A 53 -17.60 -2.26 -10.73
C LEU A 53 -18.53 -1.03 -10.81
N ALA A 54 -19.71 -1.12 -10.21
CA ALA A 54 -20.66 -0.02 -10.18
C ALA A 54 -21.12 0.32 -8.76
N LEU A 55 -21.57 1.56 -8.57
CA LEU A 55 -22.29 1.94 -7.37
C LEU A 55 -23.72 1.41 -7.44
N SER A 56 -24.20 0.85 -6.32
CA SER A 56 -25.62 0.53 -6.12
C SER A 56 -26.24 1.54 -5.16
N GLU A 57 -27.36 2.16 -5.56
CA GLU A 57 -28.11 3.09 -4.69
C GLU A 57 -28.53 2.42 -3.38
N GLU A 58 -28.93 1.14 -3.45
CA GLU A 58 -29.27 0.34 -2.29
C GLU A 58 -28.05 0.11 -1.39
N ALA A 59 -26.90 -0.28 -1.98
CA ALA A 59 -25.67 -0.49 -1.22
C ALA A 59 -25.21 0.80 -0.54
N ILE A 60 -25.28 1.95 -1.22
CA ILE A 60 -24.94 3.26 -0.64
C ILE A 60 -25.84 3.57 0.55
N ALA A 61 -27.16 3.47 0.39
CA ALA A 61 -28.10 3.76 1.46
C ALA A 61 -27.91 2.84 2.68
N ASN A 62 -27.67 1.55 2.41
CA ASN A 62 -27.43 0.54 3.44
C ASN A 62 -26.10 0.77 4.18
N SER A 63 -25.01 1.04 3.46
CA SER A 63 -23.72 1.37 4.06
C SER A 63 -23.77 2.66 4.88
N GLN A 64 -24.52 3.68 4.44
CA GLN A 64 -24.70 4.91 5.21
C GLN A 64 -25.52 4.68 6.49
N ALA A 65 -26.53 3.81 6.45
CA ALA A 65 -27.28 3.40 7.65
C ALA A 65 -26.38 2.62 8.63
N ALA A 66 -25.50 1.74 8.14
CA ALA A 66 -24.53 1.05 8.98
C ALA A 66 -23.53 2.02 9.62
N ALA A 67 -22.99 2.97 8.86
CA ALA A 67 -22.07 3.97 9.39
C ALA A 67 -22.71 4.79 10.51
N LEU A 68 -23.97 5.24 10.31
CA LEU A 68 -24.75 5.91 11.35
C LEU A 68 -24.92 5.03 12.59
N LEU A 69 -25.27 3.75 12.41
CA LEU A 69 -25.47 2.82 13.52
C LEU A 69 -24.20 2.64 14.35
N LEU A 70 -23.05 2.41 13.71
CA LEU A 70 -21.75 2.29 14.37
C LEU A 70 -21.35 3.57 15.10
N ALA A 71 -21.62 4.73 14.50
CA ALA A 71 -21.37 6.04 15.11
C ALA A 71 -22.29 6.29 16.32
N ALA A 72 -23.55 5.86 16.25
CA ALA A 72 -24.52 6.01 17.33
C ALA A 72 -24.24 5.07 18.52
N THR A 73 -23.75 3.85 18.27
CA THR A 73 -23.29 2.93 19.33
C THR A 73 -21.89 3.28 19.84
N ASN A 74 -21.13 4.08 19.08
CA ASN A 74 -19.73 4.40 19.34
C ASN A 74 -18.88 3.13 19.48
N GLU A 75 -19.13 2.14 18.62
CA GLU A 75 -18.54 0.81 18.62
C GLU A 75 -18.22 0.34 17.20
N LEU A 76 -17.04 -0.23 16.97
CA LEU A 76 -16.72 -0.95 15.74
C LEU A 76 -17.14 -2.42 15.91
N SER A 77 -18.24 -2.83 15.27
CA SER A 77 -18.80 -4.18 15.42
C SER A 77 -19.59 -4.60 14.19
N HIS A 78 -19.44 -5.86 13.77
CA HIS A 78 -20.30 -6.46 12.74
C HIS A 78 -21.69 -6.86 13.28
N THR A 79 -21.88 -6.83 14.60
CA THR A 79 -23.14 -7.14 15.27
C THR A 79 -23.51 -6.04 16.27
N PRO A 80 -23.69 -4.78 15.82
CA PRO A 80 -23.97 -3.66 16.71
C PRO A 80 -25.34 -3.81 17.40
N SER A 81 -25.41 -3.40 18.66
CA SER A 81 -26.69 -3.35 19.39
C SER A 81 -27.57 -2.18 18.92
N GLN A 82 -28.88 -2.27 19.12
CA GLN A 82 -29.80 -1.19 18.77
C GLN A 82 -29.71 -0.04 19.79
N PRO A 83 -29.38 1.20 19.38
CA PRO A 83 -29.44 2.36 20.26
C PRO A 83 -30.87 2.67 20.71
N GLU A 84 -31.02 3.18 21.93
CA GLU A 84 -32.32 3.63 22.44
C GLU A 84 -32.90 4.74 21.53
N GLY A 85 -34.17 4.58 21.13
CA GLY A 85 -34.86 5.55 20.27
C GLY A 85 -34.61 5.38 18.77
N MET A 86 -33.67 4.54 18.35
CA MET A 86 -33.46 4.27 16.92
C MET A 86 -34.66 3.52 16.33
N PRO A 87 -35.24 3.96 15.19
CA PRO A 87 -36.31 3.25 14.51
C PRO A 87 -35.91 1.81 14.16
N PRO A 88 -36.74 0.78 14.45
CA PRO A 88 -36.38 -0.62 14.20
C PRO A 88 -35.97 -0.92 12.75
N ALA A 89 -36.68 -0.37 11.76
CA ALA A 89 -36.33 -0.58 10.35
C ALA A 89 -34.94 -0.03 10.00
N LEU A 90 -34.56 1.13 10.54
CA LEU A 90 -33.23 1.70 10.32
C LEU A 90 -32.15 0.86 11.00
N TYR A 91 -32.42 0.36 12.22
CA TYR A 91 -31.54 -0.56 12.91
C TYR A 91 -31.34 -1.86 12.12
N GLU A 92 -32.42 -2.48 11.64
CA GLU A 92 -32.37 -3.71 10.84
C GLU A 92 -31.52 -3.53 9.57
N THR A 93 -31.72 -2.43 8.85
CA THR A 93 -30.90 -2.07 7.67
C THR A 93 -29.43 -1.88 8.05
N GLY A 94 -29.15 -1.05 9.06
CA GLY A 94 -27.77 -0.77 9.48
C GLY A 94 -27.06 -2.01 10.03
N TYR A 95 -27.76 -2.87 10.77
CA TYR A 95 -27.23 -4.13 11.28
C TYR A 95 -26.87 -5.07 10.14
N ALA A 96 -27.81 -5.30 9.21
CA ALA A 96 -27.57 -6.19 8.07
C ALA A 96 -26.38 -5.73 7.24
N ALA A 97 -26.30 -4.41 6.97
CA ALA A 97 -25.20 -3.82 6.23
C ALA A 97 -23.87 -3.91 6.99
N ALA A 98 -23.82 -3.65 8.30
CA ALA A 98 -22.61 -3.81 9.10
C ALA A 98 -22.12 -5.27 9.12
N SER A 99 -23.03 -6.25 9.14
CA SER A 99 -22.69 -7.68 9.09
C SER A 99 -22.16 -8.16 7.73
N SER A 100 -22.39 -7.41 6.65
CA SER A 100 -22.03 -7.82 5.28
C SER A 100 -21.08 -6.85 4.56
N SER A 101 -20.41 -5.98 5.32
CA SER A 101 -19.54 -4.93 4.80
C SER A 101 -18.17 -5.00 5.45
N ASN A 102 -17.16 -4.46 4.77
CA ASN A 102 -15.94 -4.05 5.47
C ASN A 102 -16.26 -2.81 6.31
N ILE A 103 -15.78 -2.78 7.55
CA ILE A 103 -15.98 -1.66 8.48
C ILE A 103 -14.67 -1.25 9.13
N ALA A 104 -14.43 0.05 9.25
CA ALA A 104 -13.26 0.60 9.94
C ALA A 104 -13.65 1.76 10.83
N SER A 105 -12.84 2.04 11.85
CA SER A 105 -13.00 3.23 12.68
C SER A 105 -11.68 3.96 12.90
N PHE A 106 -11.73 5.29 12.91
CA PHE A 106 -10.58 6.16 13.14
C PHE A 106 -10.93 7.19 14.21
N ASN A 107 -10.07 7.42 15.20
CA ASN A 107 -10.30 8.42 16.25
C ASN A 107 -9.94 9.85 15.82
N TRP A 108 -10.02 10.11 14.51
CA TRP A 108 -9.85 11.41 13.87
C TRP A 108 -10.76 11.50 12.65
N PHE A 109 -10.91 12.71 12.14
CA PHE A 109 -11.62 12.99 10.89
C PHE A 109 -10.74 13.85 9.98
N THR A 110 -10.70 13.49 8.70
CA THR A 110 -10.20 14.31 7.60
C THR A 110 -11.19 14.18 6.44
N ASP A 111 -11.19 15.12 5.50
CA ASP A 111 -12.09 15.01 4.34
C ASP A 111 -11.78 13.78 3.45
N GLY A 112 -10.57 13.24 3.55
CA GLY A 112 -10.14 12.02 2.86
C GLY A 112 -10.31 10.71 3.64
N VAL A 113 -10.91 10.73 4.85
CA VAL A 113 -10.98 9.55 5.73
C VAL A 113 -11.68 8.34 5.09
N LEU A 114 -12.59 8.58 4.15
CA LEU A 114 -13.23 7.52 3.37
C LEU A 114 -12.20 6.70 2.58
N LEU A 115 -11.30 7.39 1.86
CA LEU A 115 -10.24 6.75 1.07
C LEU A 115 -9.19 6.08 1.97
N THR A 116 -8.83 6.72 3.09
CA THR A 116 -7.99 6.10 4.12
C THR A 116 -8.59 4.78 4.61
N GLY A 117 -9.90 4.69 4.79
CA GLY A 117 -10.57 3.43 5.13
C GLY A 117 -10.34 2.32 4.09
N LEU A 118 -10.42 2.65 2.79
CA LEU A 118 -10.19 1.71 1.70
C LEU A 118 -8.73 1.22 1.65
N GLU A 119 -7.78 2.13 1.86
CA GLU A 119 -6.35 1.80 1.96
C GLU A 119 -6.10 0.83 3.12
N HIS A 120 -6.66 1.11 4.30
CA HIS A 120 -6.51 0.24 5.47
C HIS A 120 -7.17 -1.14 5.28
N PHE A 121 -8.30 -1.22 4.57
CA PHE A 121 -8.90 -2.51 4.18
C PHE A 121 -7.97 -3.33 3.29
N MET A 122 -7.19 -2.69 2.42
CA MET A 122 -6.22 -3.38 1.57
C MET A 122 -4.92 -3.71 2.31
N LEU A 123 -4.42 -2.86 3.20
CA LEU A 123 -3.23 -3.17 4.00
C LEU A 123 -3.49 -4.36 4.93
N ASP A 124 -4.63 -4.37 5.62
CA ASP A 124 -5.16 -5.45 6.45
C ASP A 124 -4.11 -6.09 7.41
N GLU A 125 -3.18 -5.27 7.88
CA GLU A 125 -1.94 -5.70 8.54
C GLU A 125 -2.08 -5.89 10.06
N ALA A 126 -3.25 -5.57 10.63
CA ALA A 126 -3.50 -5.74 12.06
C ALA A 126 -3.46 -7.22 12.46
N ASP A 127 -2.88 -7.53 13.63
CA ASP A 127 -2.66 -8.90 14.09
C ASP A 127 -3.92 -9.79 14.06
N TYR A 128 -5.09 -9.23 14.34
CA TYR A 128 -6.35 -9.99 14.33
C TYR A 128 -6.90 -10.25 12.92
N ASN A 129 -6.50 -9.46 11.93
CA ASN A 129 -6.87 -9.63 10.52
C ASN A 129 -5.85 -10.46 9.74
N LEU A 130 -4.56 -10.35 10.10
CA LEU A 130 -3.44 -10.95 9.39
C LEU A 130 -3.60 -12.45 9.06
N PRO A 131 -4.22 -13.30 9.90
CA PRO A 131 -4.43 -14.71 9.57
C PRO A 131 -5.46 -14.96 8.47
N THR A 132 -6.33 -14.00 8.14
CA THR A 132 -7.43 -14.19 7.18
C THR A 132 -7.40 -13.22 6.01
N LEU A 133 -6.96 -11.98 6.24
CA LEU A 133 -7.02 -10.84 5.32
C LEU A 133 -8.42 -10.59 4.77
N GLY A 134 -9.42 -10.70 5.65
CA GLY A 134 -10.83 -10.66 5.25
C GLY A 134 -11.21 -9.40 4.48
N HIS A 135 -10.75 -8.23 4.90
CA HIS A 135 -11.13 -6.97 4.25
C HIS A 135 -10.60 -6.90 2.83
N ARG A 136 -9.30 -7.19 2.66
CA ARG A 136 -8.63 -7.22 1.35
C ARG A 136 -9.30 -8.22 0.42
N ARG A 137 -9.53 -9.44 0.92
CA ARG A 137 -10.04 -10.53 0.10
C ARG A 137 -11.48 -10.32 -0.33
N TRP A 138 -12.31 -9.65 0.46
CA TRP A 138 -13.65 -9.25 0.00
C TRP A 138 -13.59 -8.23 -1.15
N ILE A 139 -12.70 -7.23 -1.08
CA ILE A 139 -12.50 -6.24 -2.16
C ILE A 139 -12.00 -6.93 -3.44
N LEU A 140 -11.14 -7.92 -3.28
CA LEU A 140 -10.56 -8.74 -4.34
C LEU A 140 -11.42 -9.94 -4.73
N SER A 141 -12.68 -10.02 -4.31
CA SER A 141 -13.57 -11.09 -4.75
C SER A 141 -13.82 -11.01 -6.26
N PRO A 142 -13.60 -12.07 -7.05
CA PRO A 142 -13.88 -12.06 -8.48
C PRO A 142 -15.35 -11.71 -8.81
N GLN A 143 -16.29 -12.08 -7.94
CA GLN A 143 -17.73 -11.89 -8.14
C GLN A 143 -18.28 -10.53 -7.67
N LEU A 144 -17.44 -9.63 -7.15
CA LEU A 144 -17.85 -8.30 -6.73
C LEU A 144 -18.13 -7.39 -7.95
N GLN A 145 -19.40 -7.04 -8.17
CA GLN A 145 -19.90 -6.22 -9.28
C GLN A 145 -20.50 -4.88 -8.81
N TYR A 146 -21.13 -4.87 -7.65
CA TYR A 146 -21.75 -3.68 -7.06
C TYR A 146 -21.20 -3.39 -5.67
N THR A 147 -20.98 -2.11 -5.39
CA THR A 147 -20.55 -1.64 -4.09
C THR A 147 -21.30 -0.37 -3.69
N GLY A 148 -21.07 0.07 -2.46
CA GLY A 148 -21.62 1.27 -1.85
C GLY A 148 -20.78 1.65 -0.63
N PHE A 149 -20.82 2.92 -0.27
CA PHE A 149 -19.98 3.47 0.77
C PHE A 149 -20.81 4.25 1.79
N GLY A 150 -20.39 4.18 3.04
CA GLY A 150 -20.98 4.94 4.13
C GLY A 150 -19.90 5.55 5.02
N LEU A 151 -20.17 6.75 5.52
CA LEU A 151 -19.31 7.44 6.48
C LEU A 151 -20.16 8.16 7.52
N ALA A 152 -19.83 8.01 8.80
CA ALA A 152 -20.44 8.79 9.86
C ALA A 152 -19.45 9.03 11.01
N ASN A 153 -19.64 10.13 11.73
CA ASN A 153 -18.83 10.48 12.88
C ASN A 153 -19.65 10.32 14.16
N SER A 154 -19.09 9.67 15.18
CA SER A 154 -19.73 9.63 16.50
C SER A 154 -19.61 10.96 17.23
N ALA A 155 -20.41 11.12 18.30
CA ALA A 155 -20.32 12.29 19.17
C ALA A 155 -18.95 12.43 19.87
N SER A 156 -18.17 11.35 19.95
CA SER A 156 -16.80 11.37 20.51
C SER A 156 -15.72 11.70 19.48
N GLY A 157 -16.10 11.92 18.21
CA GLY A 157 -15.18 12.25 17.12
C GLY A 157 -14.56 11.05 16.42
N ILE A 158 -15.11 9.83 16.59
CA ILE A 158 -14.67 8.63 15.88
C ILE A 158 -15.37 8.58 14.52
N SER A 159 -14.59 8.53 13.44
CA SER A 159 -15.08 8.27 12.08
C SER A 159 -15.33 6.78 11.88
N TYR A 160 -16.44 6.41 11.27
CA TYR A 160 -16.78 5.03 10.88
C TYR A 160 -16.95 4.94 9.38
N VAL A 161 -16.10 4.14 8.73
CA VAL A 161 -16.12 3.89 7.29
C VAL A 161 -16.74 2.53 7.04
N VAL A 162 -17.66 2.46 6.07
CA VAL A 162 -18.32 1.22 5.66
C VAL A 162 -18.21 1.08 4.14
N MET A 163 -17.81 -0.10 3.68
CA MET A 163 -17.83 -0.48 2.27
C MET A 163 -18.63 -1.77 2.09
N HIS A 164 -19.65 -1.74 1.25
CA HIS A 164 -20.35 -2.95 0.84
C HIS A 164 -19.46 -3.82 -0.03
N VAL A 165 -19.21 -5.06 0.40
CA VAL A 165 -18.27 -5.97 -0.28
C VAL A 165 -18.81 -7.39 -0.48
N MET A 166 -19.85 -7.80 0.26
CA MET A 166 -20.50 -9.09 0.06
C MET A 166 -21.55 -8.99 -1.06
N ASP A 167 -21.05 -8.83 -2.28
CA ASP A 167 -21.81 -8.95 -3.52
C ASP A 167 -21.18 -10.05 -4.38
N PHE A 168 -22.03 -10.92 -4.90
CA PHE A 168 -21.65 -12.12 -5.66
C PHE A 168 -22.42 -12.19 -6.99
N SER A 169 -22.75 -11.02 -7.54
CA SER A 169 -23.54 -10.91 -8.77
C SER A 169 -22.71 -10.77 -10.04
N GLY A 170 -21.38 -10.61 -9.89
CA GLY A 170 -20.43 -10.60 -11.00
C GLY A 170 -20.34 -11.94 -11.71
N GLU A 171 -19.90 -11.90 -12.96
CA GLU A 171 -19.69 -13.13 -13.75
C GLU A 171 -18.56 -13.97 -13.15
N ASP A 172 -18.80 -15.27 -13.06
CA ASP A 172 -17.79 -16.24 -12.69
C ASP A 172 -16.76 -16.34 -13.83
N ALA A 173 -15.54 -15.91 -13.56
CA ALA A 173 -14.44 -15.86 -14.51
C ALA A 173 -13.33 -16.83 -14.09
N ASP A 174 -12.61 -17.39 -15.06
CA ASP A 174 -11.36 -18.12 -14.78
C ASP A 174 -10.27 -17.10 -14.45
N TYR A 175 -9.95 -16.97 -13.16
CA TYR A 175 -8.93 -16.06 -12.66
C TYR A 175 -7.66 -16.82 -12.26
N GLY A 176 -7.74 -18.15 -12.06
CA GLY A 176 -6.66 -19.03 -11.61
C GLY A 176 -6.16 -18.73 -10.20
N HIS A 177 -5.67 -17.51 -9.97
CA HIS A 177 -5.32 -16.96 -8.67
C HIS A 177 -5.42 -15.43 -8.67
N VAL A 178 -5.64 -14.85 -7.50
CA VAL A 178 -5.58 -13.40 -7.27
C VAL A 178 -4.42 -13.11 -6.34
N ALA A 179 -3.41 -12.40 -6.84
CA ALA A 179 -2.23 -12.01 -6.07
C ALA A 179 -2.28 -10.53 -5.69
N TRP A 180 -1.84 -10.22 -4.47
CA TRP A 180 -1.62 -8.86 -3.99
C TRP A 180 -0.31 -8.80 -3.18
N PRO A 181 0.73 -8.13 -3.69
CA PRO A 181 0.83 -7.51 -5.01
C PRO A 181 0.76 -8.54 -6.16
N SER A 182 0.29 -8.08 -7.33
CA SER A 182 0.14 -8.90 -8.54
C SER A 182 1.38 -8.85 -9.41
N ALA A 183 1.44 -9.72 -10.43
CA ALA A 183 2.55 -9.78 -11.37
C ALA A 183 2.66 -8.53 -12.25
N GLY A 184 3.88 -8.12 -12.58
CA GLY A 184 4.18 -6.94 -13.40
C GLY A 184 4.34 -5.68 -12.55
N ALA A 185 4.07 -4.52 -13.15
CA ALA A 185 4.23 -3.24 -12.49
C ALA A 185 3.21 -3.05 -11.36
N PHE A 186 3.70 -2.83 -10.14
CA PHE A 186 2.87 -2.66 -8.95
C PHE A 186 3.27 -1.37 -8.19
N PRO A 187 2.30 -0.48 -7.91
CA PRO A 187 2.56 0.78 -7.19
C PRO A 187 3.04 0.61 -5.75
N ALA A 188 4.13 1.28 -5.40
CA ALA A 188 4.64 1.36 -4.03
C ALA A 188 3.63 2.03 -3.08
N GLU A 189 2.80 2.95 -3.57
CA GLU A 189 1.80 3.70 -2.79
C GLU A 189 0.68 2.82 -2.23
N TYR A 190 0.53 1.60 -2.76
CA TYR A 190 -0.43 0.61 -2.27
C TYR A 190 0.23 -0.44 -1.35
N MET A 191 1.47 -0.20 -0.92
CA MET A 191 2.25 -1.10 -0.09
C MET A 191 2.75 -0.39 1.18
N SER A 192 2.85 -1.15 2.26
CA SER A 192 3.55 -0.74 3.50
C SER A 192 4.64 -1.77 3.80
N ALA A 193 5.67 -1.39 4.57
CA ALA A 193 6.70 -2.34 5.01
C ALA A 193 6.12 -3.54 5.82
N GLY A 194 4.99 -3.32 6.50
CA GLY A 194 4.28 -4.34 7.27
C GLY A 194 3.23 -5.12 6.48
N MET A 195 3.02 -4.79 5.20
CA MET A 195 1.94 -5.38 4.41
C MET A 195 2.23 -6.86 4.13
N PRO A 196 1.31 -7.78 4.48
CA PRO A 196 1.40 -9.17 4.05
C PRO A 196 1.12 -9.27 2.56
N TRP A 197 1.84 -10.13 1.86
CA TRP A 197 1.51 -10.57 0.51
C TRP A 197 0.44 -11.68 0.59
N SER A 198 -0.43 -11.73 -0.41
CA SER A 198 -1.52 -12.70 -0.45
C SER A 198 -1.72 -13.28 -1.84
N VAL A 199 -1.95 -14.58 -1.91
CA VAL A 199 -2.35 -15.29 -3.14
C VAL A 199 -3.59 -16.13 -2.84
N SER A 200 -4.74 -15.66 -3.31
CA SER A 200 -6.01 -16.40 -3.24
C SER A 200 -6.10 -17.33 -4.45
N LEU A 201 -6.27 -18.62 -4.21
CA LEU A 201 -6.30 -19.62 -5.28
C LEU A 201 -7.74 -19.92 -5.71
N GLN A 202 -7.94 -20.15 -7.01
CA GLN A 202 -9.23 -20.59 -7.51
C GLN A 202 -9.58 -22.01 -7.02
N PRO A 203 -10.69 -22.20 -6.30
CA PRO A 203 -11.10 -23.51 -5.77
C PRO A 203 -11.24 -24.58 -6.86
N GLU A 204 -11.67 -24.19 -8.06
CA GLU A 204 -11.85 -25.06 -9.21
C GLU A 204 -10.52 -25.47 -9.85
N SER A 205 -9.43 -24.75 -9.56
CA SER A 205 -8.09 -25.02 -10.11
C SER A 205 -7.19 -25.74 -9.10
N TYR A 206 -7.31 -25.42 -7.81
CA TYR A 206 -6.39 -25.90 -6.76
C TYR A 206 -7.10 -26.62 -5.61
N ASN A 207 -6.49 -27.72 -5.17
CA ASN A 207 -6.87 -28.46 -3.97
C ASN A 207 -5.90 -28.15 -2.83
N LEU A 208 -6.21 -27.13 -2.03
CA LEU A 208 -5.31 -26.71 -0.94
C LEU A 208 -5.31 -27.67 0.26
N GLU A 209 -6.34 -28.50 0.43
CA GLU A 209 -6.34 -29.58 1.44
C GLU A 209 -5.29 -30.65 1.13
N ALA A 210 -5.02 -30.90 -0.15
CA ALA A 210 -3.96 -31.79 -0.59
C ALA A 210 -2.59 -31.08 -0.74
N SER A 211 -2.55 -29.75 -0.64
CA SER A 211 -1.34 -28.96 -0.84
C SER A 211 -0.54 -28.76 0.44
N SER A 212 0.77 -28.63 0.30
CA SER A 212 1.70 -28.22 1.37
C SER A 212 2.54 -27.06 0.86
N PRO A 213 1.96 -25.86 0.71
CA PRO A 213 2.63 -24.79 0.01
C PRO A 213 3.85 -24.29 0.76
N THR A 214 4.92 -24.02 0.01
CA THR A 214 6.08 -23.27 0.48
C THR A 214 6.30 -22.06 -0.42
N VAL A 215 6.62 -20.91 0.15
CA VAL A 215 6.86 -19.67 -0.60
C VAL A 215 8.32 -19.27 -0.49
N THR A 216 8.93 -18.89 -1.62
CA THR A 216 10.18 -18.15 -1.66
C THR A 216 9.92 -16.78 -2.26
N LEU A 217 10.33 -15.73 -1.55
CA LEU A 217 10.26 -14.35 -2.00
C LEU A 217 11.69 -13.82 -2.10
N LYS A 218 12.07 -13.29 -3.25
CA LYS A 218 13.43 -12.77 -3.50
C LYS A 218 13.37 -11.36 -4.07
N GLU A 219 14.06 -10.43 -3.43
CA GLU A 219 14.31 -9.10 -4.00
C GLU A 219 15.60 -9.16 -4.83
N GLN A 220 15.53 -8.83 -6.12
CA GLN A 220 16.61 -9.09 -7.07
C GLN A 220 17.80 -8.14 -6.92
N ASN A 221 17.58 -6.88 -6.54
CA ASN A 221 18.63 -5.86 -6.54
C ASN A 221 19.59 -6.03 -5.34
N SER A 222 19.04 -6.21 -4.15
CA SER A 222 19.77 -6.50 -2.91
C SER A 222 20.18 -7.97 -2.79
N GLY A 223 19.46 -8.87 -3.46
CA GLY A 223 19.64 -10.32 -3.34
C GLY A 223 19.03 -10.92 -2.07
N ALA A 224 18.22 -10.16 -1.31
CA ALA A 224 17.52 -10.67 -0.14
C ALA A 224 16.57 -11.83 -0.51
N VAL A 225 16.51 -12.86 0.34
CA VAL A 225 15.65 -14.04 0.15
C VAL A 225 14.92 -14.36 1.44
N PHE A 226 13.61 -14.54 1.33
CA PHE A 226 12.71 -14.93 2.41
C PHE A 226 12.06 -16.27 2.05
N ALA A 227 12.11 -17.23 2.97
CA ALA A 227 11.56 -18.56 2.77
C ALA A 227 10.48 -18.85 3.81
N PHE A 228 9.31 -19.31 3.35
CA PHE A 228 8.14 -19.57 4.17
C PHE A 228 7.69 -21.02 3.94
N ALA A 229 7.92 -21.88 4.93
CA ALA A 229 7.67 -23.32 4.77
C ALA A 229 6.71 -23.91 5.81
N LEU A 230 6.50 -23.23 6.94
CA LEU A 230 5.71 -23.72 8.07
C LEU A 230 4.73 -22.63 8.50
N PRO A 231 3.43 -22.77 8.17
CA PRO A 231 2.42 -21.84 8.65
C PRO A 231 2.42 -21.77 10.18
N SER A 232 2.34 -20.58 10.74
CA SER A 232 2.38 -20.34 12.19
C SER A 232 1.15 -19.58 12.66
N SER A 233 0.67 -19.90 13.87
CA SER A 233 -0.30 -19.07 14.57
C SER A 233 0.36 -17.91 15.33
N GLU A 234 1.67 -17.93 15.50
CA GLU A 234 2.43 -16.86 16.13
C GLU A 234 2.73 -15.77 15.11
N ILE A 235 2.38 -14.53 15.46
CA ILE A 235 2.58 -13.36 14.61
C ILE A 235 3.92 -12.73 14.97
N GLU A 236 4.91 -12.92 14.10
CA GLU A 236 6.23 -12.30 14.17
C GLU A 236 6.43 -11.36 12.97
N ALA A 237 7.56 -10.66 12.92
CA ALA A 237 7.89 -9.76 11.80
C ALA A 237 7.81 -10.50 10.45
N GLN A 238 8.48 -11.66 10.37
CA GLN A 238 8.22 -12.63 9.30
C GLN A 238 7.00 -13.48 9.66
N TYR A 239 6.03 -13.59 8.75
CA TYR A 239 4.80 -14.33 9.01
C TYR A 239 4.40 -15.20 7.83
N PHE A 240 3.82 -16.36 8.10
CA PHE A 240 3.27 -17.27 7.10
C PHE A 240 2.00 -17.93 7.59
N ALA A 241 0.95 -17.88 6.79
CA ALA A 241 -0.33 -18.53 7.08
C ALA A 241 -1.02 -19.04 5.83
N ILE A 242 -1.93 -19.97 6.05
CA ILE A 242 -2.85 -20.46 5.03
C ILE A 242 -4.26 -20.26 5.58
N SER A 243 -4.97 -19.26 5.07
CA SER A 243 -6.37 -19.06 5.40
C SER A 243 -7.23 -19.98 4.55
N ARG A 244 -8.00 -20.85 5.19
CA ARG A 244 -8.97 -21.75 4.53
C ARG A 244 -10.40 -21.23 4.58
N GLU A 245 -10.60 -20.10 5.23
CA GLU A 245 -11.89 -19.43 5.30
C GLU A 245 -12.19 -18.73 3.98
N ALA A 246 -13.46 -18.77 3.56
CA ALA A 246 -13.92 -18.13 2.35
C ALA A 246 -14.21 -16.64 2.61
N TYR A 247 -13.22 -15.80 2.31
CA TYR A 247 -13.37 -14.35 2.19
C TYR A 247 -13.19 -14.01 0.72
N GLY A 248 -14.24 -13.49 0.09
CA GLY A 248 -14.32 -13.25 -1.35
C GLY A 248 -14.41 -14.54 -2.15
N GLU A 249 -13.35 -15.35 -2.10
CA GLU A 249 -13.30 -16.69 -2.70
C GLU A 249 -12.15 -17.53 -2.12
N GLY A 250 -12.35 -18.85 -2.11
CA GLY A 250 -11.32 -19.86 -1.90
C GLY A 250 -10.45 -19.72 -0.65
N ALA A 251 -9.30 -20.37 -0.70
CA ALA A 251 -8.27 -20.32 0.32
C ALA A 251 -7.13 -19.38 -0.12
N CYS A 252 -6.44 -18.78 0.85
CA CYS A 252 -5.41 -17.78 0.62
C CYS A 252 -4.09 -18.17 1.28
N ILE A 253 -3.01 -18.09 0.51
CA ILE A 253 -1.63 -18.18 1.01
C ILE A 253 -1.22 -16.77 1.41
N ILE A 254 -0.77 -16.58 2.66
CA ILE A 254 -0.45 -15.28 3.24
C ILE A 254 0.98 -15.31 3.73
N PHE A 255 1.82 -14.38 3.30
CA PHE A 255 3.22 -14.32 3.72
C PHE A 255 3.69 -12.88 3.87
N ARG A 256 4.44 -12.58 4.94
CA ARG A 256 5.02 -11.25 5.19
C ARG A 256 6.51 -11.39 5.44
N PRO A 257 7.40 -10.79 4.62
CA PRO A 257 8.83 -10.80 4.89
C PRO A 257 9.21 -9.87 6.05
N ASP A 258 10.26 -10.22 6.80
CA ASP A 258 10.91 -9.30 7.74
C ASP A 258 11.91 -8.42 6.99
N LEU A 259 11.41 -7.34 6.38
CA LEU A 259 12.21 -6.43 5.57
C LEU A 259 13.34 -5.77 6.38
N ALA A 260 13.07 -5.43 7.65
CA ALA A 260 14.04 -4.79 8.52
C ALA A 260 15.24 -5.69 8.80
N ALA A 261 15.01 -6.99 9.02
CA ALA A 261 16.10 -7.96 9.18
C ALA A 261 16.99 -8.11 7.92
N ALA A 262 16.44 -7.77 6.74
CA ALA A 262 17.19 -7.75 5.48
C ALA A 262 17.79 -6.37 5.14
N GLY A 263 17.64 -5.35 6.00
CA GLY A 263 18.11 -4.00 5.73
C GLY A 263 17.30 -3.23 4.69
N LEU A 264 16.07 -3.65 4.43
CA LEU A 264 15.14 -3.01 3.50
C LEU A 264 14.16 -2.12 4.28
N ALA A 265 14.03 -0.85 3.87
CA ALA A 265 13.14 0.11 4.54
C ALA A 265 11.66 -0.12 4.21
N GLY A 266 11.37 -0.74 3.06
CA GLY A 266 10.03 -0.97 2.55
C GLY A 266 10.05 -1.41 1.10
N TYR A 267 8.93 -1.17 0.41
CA TYR A 267 8.79 -1.39 -1.02
C TYR A 267 9.03 -0.07 -1.75
N GLU A 268 10.06 -0.04 -2.59
CA GLU A 268 10.58 1.18 -3.20
C GLU A 268 10.66 1.01 -4.72
N GLN A 269 10.57 2.13 -5.45
CA GLN A 269 10.66 2.11 -6.91
C GLN A 269 11.91 1.37 -7.40
N ASN A 270 11.79 0.69 -8.54
CA ASN A 270 12.82 -0.12 -9.19
C ASN A 270 13.18 -1.43 -8.47
N GLN A 271 12.60 -1.74 -7.31
CA GLN A 271 12.73 -3.07 -6.72
C GLN A 271 12.02 -4.12 -7.60
N ILE A 272 12.63 -5.30 -7.71
CA ILE A 272 12.06 -6.42 -8.46
C ILE A 272 11.97 -7.61 -7.53
N TRP A 273 10.76 -8.11 -7.32
CA TRP A 273 10.47 -9.19 -6.39
C TRP A 273 10.01 -10.44 -7.15
N GLN A 274 10.74 -11.53 -7.01
CA GLN A 274 10.38 -12.84 -7.54
C GLN A 274 9.65 -13.64 -6.46
N VAL A 275 8.46 -14.14 -6.80
CA VAL A 275 7.66 -15.03 -5.95
C VAL A 275 7.65 -16.41 -6.56
N SER A 276 7.94 -17.42 -5.75
CA SER A 276 7.81 -18.83 -6.11
C SER A 276 7.00 -19.55 -5.04
N ILE A 277 5.91 -20.21 -5.45
CA ILE A 277 5.05 -21.03 -4.58
C ILE A 277 5.09 -22.46 -5.09
N ASP A 278 5.68 -23.35 -4.31
CA ASP A 278 5.78 -24.77 -4.59
C ASP A 278 4.84 -25.58 -3.69
N GLY A 279 4.71 -26.88 -3.95
CA GLY A 279 3.94 -27.79 -3.09
C GLY A 279 2.42 -27.67 -3.25
N LEU A 280 1.95 -27.03 -4.33
CA LEU A 280 0.54 -26.98 -4.67
C LEU A 280 0.09 -28.29 -5.34
N VAL A 281 -1.20 -28.57 -5.22
CA VAL A 281 -1.88 -29.68 -5.89
C VAL A 281 -3.08 -29.13 -6.64
N ALA A 282 -3.17 -29.40 -7.94
CA ALA A 282 -4.33 -29.08 -8.75
C ALA A 282 -5.52 -30.00 -8.42
N VAL A 283 -6.73 -29.60 -8.79
CA VAL A 283 -7.95 -30.41 -8.52
C VAL A 283 -7.91 -31.82 -9.11
N ASP A 284 -7.14 -32.03 -10.20
CA ASP A 284 -6.95 -33.33 -10.84
C ASP A 284 -5.89 -34.22 -10.15
N GLY A 285 -5.25 -33.70 -9.09
CA GLY A 285 -4.21 -34.37 -8.32
C GLY A 285 -2.79 -34.17 -8.84
N ALA A 286 -2.59 -33.41 -9.92
CA ALA A 286 -1.25 -33.08 -10.40
C ALA A 286 -0.53 -32.12 -9.43
N THR A 287 0.79 -32.29 -9.29
CA THR A 287 1.62 -31.29 -8.62
C THR A 287 1.64 -30.00 -9.42
N ALA A 288 1.48 -28.87 -8.75
CA ALA A 288 1.48 -27.54 -9.33
C ALA A 288 2.46 -26.62 -8.57
N SER A 289 2.83 -25.54 -9.23
CA SER A 289 3.57 -24.41 -8.66
C SER A 289 3.09 -23.12 -9.31
N LEU A 290 3.37 -21.99 -8.65
CA LEU A 290 3.16 -20.64 -9.18
C LEU A 290 4.47 -19.87 -9.11
N GLU A 291 4.79 -19.14 -10.17
CA GLU A 291 5.94 -18.24 -10.18
C GLU A 291 5.53 -16.95 -10.88
N TYR A 292 5.86 -15.81 -10.28
CA TYR A 292 5.62 -14.51 -10.88
C TYR A 292 6.61 -13.46 -10.36
N THR A 293 6.72 -12.35 -11.10
CA THR A 293 7.60 -11.23 -10.76
C THR A 293 6.77 -9.98 -10.55
N VAL A 294 7.10 -9.21 -9.52
CA VAL A 294 6.51 -7.91 -9.20
C VAL A 294 7.59 -6.84 -9.39
N GLU A 295 7.31 -5.85 -10.22
CA GLU A 295 8.18 -4.71 -10.48
C GLU A 295 7.60 -3.49 -9.76
N ILE A 296 8.27 -3.01 -8.73
CA ILE A 296 7.75 -1.89 -7.94
C ILE A 296 7.97 -0.58 -8.70
N ILE A 297 6.89 0.16 -8.89
CA ILE A 297 6.88 1.48 -9.54
C ILE A 297 6.33 2.53 -8.58
N SER A 298 6.68 3.80 -8.79
CA SER A 298 5.93 4.92 -8.21
C SER A 298 4.92 5.44 -9.23
N LEU A 299 3.78 5.91 -8.73
CA LEU A 299 2.76 6.56 -9.54
C LEU A 299 3.00 8.06 -9.71
N GLU A 300 3.89 8.63 -8.91
CA GLU A 300 4.31 10.02 -9.00
C GLU A 300 5.82 10.10 -9.24
N PRO A 301 6.33 11.18 -9.87
CA PRO A 301 7.77 11.36 -10.00
C PRO A 301 8.46 11.44 -8.64
N ILE A 302 9.56 10.71 -8.49
CA ILE A 302 10.39 10.72 -7.28
C ILE A 302 11.60 11.60 -7.54
N GLU A 303 11.61 12.80 -6.96
CA GLU A 303 12.77 13.67 -6.97
C GLU A 303 13.76 13.33 -5.84
N PRO A 304 15.07 13.59 -6.04
CA PRO A 304 16.02 13.57 -4.93
C PRO A 304 15.57 14.50 -3.79
N ALA A 305 15.51 13.98 -2.58
CA ALA A 305 15.24 14.74 -1.36
C ALA A 305 16.53 15.30 -0.72
N ALA A 306 17.69 14.73 -1.05
CA ALA A 306 19.00 15.22 -0.62
C ALA A 306 20.10 14.77 -1.60
N VAL A 307 21.31 15.31 -1.38
CA VAL A 307 22.57 14.76 -1.89
C VAL A 307 23.48 14.56 -0.68
N GLU A 308 24.24 13.48 -0.65
CA GLU A 308 25.26 13.25 0.36
C GLU A 308 26.62 13.17 -0.34
N ILE A 309 27.60 13.97 0.09
CA ILE A 309 28.97 13.93 -0.46
C ILE A 309 29.96 13.32 0.53
N GLU A 310 30.79 12.38 0.10
CA GLU A 310 31.86 11.81 0.93
C GLU A 310 33.21 11.82 0.20
N PRO A 311 34.32 12.18 0.88
CA PRO A 311 34.38 12.67 2.26
C PRO A 311 33.85 14.10 2.40
N GLN A 312 33.30 14.45 3.56
CA GLN A 312 32.87 15.82 3.91
C GLN A 312 34.03 16.83 4.04
N THR A 313 35.26 16.34 4.22
CA THR A 313 36.47 17.19 4.28
C THR A 313 37.65 16.52 3.60
N LEU A 314 38.50 17.32 2.96
CA LEU A 314 39.76 16.90 2.36
C LEU A 314 40.89 17.82 2.81
N ALA A 315 42.01 17.23 3.23
CA ALA A 315 43.27 17.93 3.45
C ALA A 315 44.29 17.40 2.45
N LEU A 316 44.75 18.27 1.54
CA LEU A 316 45.61 17.93 0.42
C LEU A 316 46.85 18.81 0.41
N LYS A 317 47.91 18.38 -0.27
CA LYS A 317 49.02 19.25 -0.66
C LYS A 317 48.92 19.69 -2.11
N VAL A 318 49.55 20.80 -2.46
CA VAL A 318 49.63 21.27 -3.85
C VAL A 318 50.09 20.14 -4.78
N GLY A 319 49.29 19.87 -5.82
CA GLY A 319 49.53 18.80 -6.81
C GLY A 319 48.93 17.44 -6.46
N GLU A 320 48.39 17.25 -5.25
CA GLU A 320 47.68 16.02 -4.87
C GLU A 320 46.28 15.97 -5.47
N THR A 321 45.74 14.76 -5.58
CA THR A 321 44.36 14.52 -6.02
C THR A 321 43.63 13.59 -5.06
N ALA A 322 42.34 13.84 -4.85
CA ALA A 322 41.44 12.97 -4.12
C ALA A 322 40.13 12.79 -4.90
N ALA A 323 39.33 11.80 -4.50
CA ALA A 323 37.99 11.61 -5.03
C ALA A 323 36.98 12.05 -3.98
N VAL A 324 35.92 12.69 -4.44
CA VAL A 324 34.66 12.84 -3.72
C VAL A 324 33.58 12.05 -4.47
N GLU A 325 32.64 11.50 -3.72
CA GLU A 325 31.47 10.80 -4.24
C GLU A 325 30.22 11.45 -3.69
N GLY A 326 29.41 12.03 -4.58
CA GLY A 326 28.10 12.56 -4.29
C GLY A 326 27.01 11.58 -4.72
N ILE A 327 26.07 11.29 -3.83
CA ILE A 327 24.97 10.36 -4.04
C ILE A 327 23.64 11.10 -3.85
N ALA A 328 22.76 11.04 -4.83
CA ALA A 328 21.38 11.52 -4.69
C ALA A 328 20.57 10.55 -3.81
N VAL A 329 19.79 11.11 -2.87
CA VAL A 329 18.96 10.34 -1.93
C VAL A 329 17.48 10.65 -2.17
N PRO A 330 16.61 9.63 -2.33
CA PRO A 330 16.94 8.21 -2.36
C PRO A 330 17.67 7.81 -3.65
N SER A 331 18.43 6.71 -3.58
CA SER A 331 19.20 6.17 -4.72
C SER A 331 18.33 5.60 -5.86
N TRP A 332 17.02 5.52 -5.63
CA TRP A 332 16.00 5.08 -6.57
C TRP A 332 15.11 6.21 -7.09
N ALA A 333 15.49 7.48 -6.86
CA ALA A 333 14.85 8.64 -7.51
C ALA A 333 14.93 8.56 -9.04
N ASP A 334 14.06 9.29 -9.73
CA ASP A 334 13.95 9.25 -11.20
C ASP A 334 15.20 9.81 -11.91
N ASP A 335 15.79 10.86 -11.34
CA ASP A 335 17.05 11.45 -11.81
C ASP A 335 18.06 11.53 -10.66
N THR A 336 18.95 10.54 -10.62
CA THR A 336 20.02 10.44 -9.62
C THR A 336 21.33 11.08 -10.11
N SER A 337 21.31 11.85 -11.19
CA SER A 337 22.52 12.49 -11.70
C SER A 337 23.06 13.53 -10.73
N VAL A 338 24.38 13.48 -10.51
CA VAL A 338 25.12 14.40 -9.65
C VAL A 338 26.20 15.09 -10.48
N ARG A 339 26.27 16.42 -10.37
CA ARG A 339 27.35 17.24 -10.94
C ARG A 339 28.19 17.85 -9.83
N TYR A 340 29.46 18.12 -10.11
CA TYR A 340 30.38 18.74 -9.17
C TYR A 340 30.75 20.16 -9.57
N GLU A 341 31.00 21.00 -8.57
CA GLU A 341 31.42 22.39 -8.75
C GLU A 341 32.42 22.77 -7.65
N SER A 342 33.44 23.57 -8.00
CA SER A 342 34.38 24.14 -7.02
C SER A 342 34.08 25.61 -6.82
N SER A 343 34.04 26.05 -5.56
CA SER A 343 33.88 27.47 -5.23
C SER A 343 35.10 28.32 -5.60
N ASP A 344 36.29 27.72 -5.69
CA ASP A 344 37.51 28.35 -6.21
C ASP A 344 38.39 27.33 -6.96
N PRO A 345 38.18 27.18 -8.29
CA PRO A 345 38.99 26.30 -9.13
C PRO A 345 40.48 26.66 -9.22
N ALA A 346 40.92 27.82 -8.71
CA ALA A 346 42.33 28.15 -8.62
C ALA A 346 43.01 27.54 -7.38
N ILE A 347 42.25 27.23 -6.32
CA ILE A 347 42.72 26.53 -5.11
C ILE A 347 42.62 25.02 -5.31
N ALA A 348 41.43 24.51 -5.67
CA ALA A 348 41.24 23.13 -6.07
C ALA A 348 40.16 23.02 -7.15
N ALA A 349 40.44 22.26 -8.22
CA ALA A 349 39.48 22.01 -9.29
C ALA A 349 38.90 20.60 -9.16
N VAL A 350 37.62 20.43 -9.51
CA VAL A 350 36.94 19.13 -9.55
C VAL A 350 36.50 18.82 -10.98
N ASP A 351 36.63 17.56 -11.40
CA ASP A 351 36.14 17.10 -12.71
C ASP A 351 34.72 16.48 -12.61
N ALA A 352 34.18 16.07 -13.76
CA ALA A 352 32.83 15.49 -13.83
C ALA A 352 32.70 14.13 -13.10
N ASN A 353 33.80 13.46 -12.76
CA ASN A 353 33.80 12.19 -12.05
C ASN A 353 34.09 12.38 -10.55
N GLY A 354 34.06 13.62 -10.03
CA GLY A 354 34.35 13.90 -8.63
C GLY A 354 35.84 13.85 -8.27
N ARG A 355 36.75 13.90 -9.26
CA ARG A 355 38.19 13.96 -8.95
C ARG A 355 38.62 15.39 -8.66
N VAL A 356 39.00 15.64 -7.41
CA VAL A 356 39.53 16.91 -6.92
C VAL A 356 41.05 16.96 -7.13
N THR A 357 41.56 18.07 -7.67
CA THR A 357 42.99 18.34 -7.88
C THR A 357 43.38 19.62 -7.16
N ALA A 358 44.30 19.54 -6.21
CA ALA A 358 44.83 20.68 -5.47
C ALA A 358 45.83 21.48 -6.31
N ILE A 359 45.63 22.79 -6.45
CA ILE A 359 46.38 23.67 -7.35
C ILE A 359 47.23 24.69 -6.59
N SER A 360 46.70 25.32 -5.56
CA SER A 360 47.45 26.26 -4.70
C SER A 360 46.97 26.22 -3.26
N ALA A 361 47.84 26.58 -2.33
CA ALA A 361 47.50 26.63 -0.91
C ALA A 361 46.31 27.58 -0.64
N GLY A 362 45.38 27.15 0.22
CA GLY A 362 44.14 27.86 0.51
C GLY A 362 43.00 26.90 0.90
N GLU A 363 41.82 27.47 1.12
CA GLU A 363 40.60 26.71 1.40
C GLU A 363 39.55 26.99 0.33
N CYS A 364 38.86 25.95 -0.14
CA CYS A 364 37.70 26.06 -1.02
C CYS A 364 36.69 24.96 -0.71
N GLU A 365 35.54 25.01 -1.38
CA GLU A 365 34.45 24.04 -1.22
C GLU A 365 34.20 23.33 -2.54
N ILE A 366 33.97 22.03 -2.47
CA ILE A 366 33.49 21.21 -3.59
C ILE A 366 32.04 20.83 -3.31
N SER A 367 31.13 21.26 -4.16
CA SER A 367 29.71 20.93 -4.06
C SER A 367 29.37 19.75 -4.97
N ALA A 368 28.68 18.74 -4.45
CA ALA A 368 27.92 17.78 -5.24
C ALA A 368 26.47 18.28 -5.36
N ILE A 369 25.92 18.31 -6.56
CA ILE A 369 24.64 18.96 -6.87
C ILE A 369 23.76 18.00 -7.67
N ALA A 370 22.56 17.69 -7.17
CA ALA A 370 21.56 16.87 -7.85
C ALA A 370 20.90 17.63 -9.02
N ALA A 371 20.18 16.89 -9.86
CA ALA A 371 19.42 17.43 -10.99
C ALA A 371 18.42 18.54 -10.59
N ASN A 372 17.77 18.41 -9.43
CA ASN A 372 16.84 19.42 -8.90
C ASN A 372 17.52 20.58 -8.14
N GLY A 373 18.86 20.60 -8.09
CA GLY A 373 19.65 21.69 -7.52
C GLY A 373 19.93 21.57 -6.02
N LEU A 374 19.45 20.53 -5.34
CA LEU A 374 19.90 20.20 -3.99
C LEU A 374 21.40 19.88 -4.00
N SER A 375 22.10 20.22 -2.92
CA SER A 375 23.55 20.08 -2.88
C SER A 375 24.09 19.80 -1.49
N ASP A 376 25.25 19.16 -1.45
CA ASP A 376 26.07 18.95 -0.25
C ASP A 376 27.53 19.29 -0.53
N ILE A 377 28.31 19.57 0.52
CA ILE A 377 29.62 20.23 0.41
C ILE A 377 30.74 19.44 1.08
N CYS A 378 31.82 19.24 0.34
CA CYS A 378 33.13 18.85 0.87
C CYS A 378 34.00 20.10 1.05
N THR A 379 34.51 20.34 2.27
CA THR A 379 35.50 21.41 2.50
C THR A 379 36.90 20.92 2.17
N VAL A 380 37.63 21.65 1.33
CA VAL A 380 39.00 21.31 0.91
C VAL A 380 39.99 22.32 1.47
N SER A 381 40.97 21.84 2.23
CA SER A 381 42.14 22.61 2.67
C SER A 381 43.37 22.13 1.90
N VAL A 382 44.09 23.06 1.28
CA VAL A 382 45.33 22.79 0.53
C VAL A 382 46.51 23.42 1.24
N ASP A 383 47.48 22.58 1.62
CA ASP A 383 48.77 22.98 2.17
C ASP A 383 49.87 23.01 1.08
N GLU A 384 51.01 23.65 1.39
CA GLU A 384 52.19 23.72 0.50
C GLU A 384 52.81 22.37 0.11
#